data_AF-A0A2G2I5B9-F1
#
_entry.id   AF-A0A2G2I5B9-F1
#
_cell.length_a   1.000
_cell.length_b   1.000
_cell.length_c   1.000
_cell.angle_alpha   90.00
_cell.angle_beta   90.00
_cell.angle_gamma   90.00
#
_symmetry.space_group_name_H-M   'P 1'
#
loop_
_entity.id
_entity.type
_entity.pdbx_description
1 polymer ?
#
loop_
_entity_poly.entity_id
_entity_poly.type
_entity_poly.pdbx_seq_one_letter_code
_entity_poly.pdbx_strand_id
1 'polypeptide(L)'
;MRKLLSSPNKMALSDVENSLYQKSLTYIAELSLNLMAVKVINHPEDFLGWCVELLGICKQGLNRDLLDEEQLKPLEKLMSVLKLGASASQLKMARIAPWPIFVGFIEQQAELHALEERLCLLDYVRELEKNSLVEMTDLDRLAFAGKHTNQHSHTVYDFDIEWFASTKGVKVFHTLLAEQTDKFDEALSFIPLTGDVTPAQYQQFVSAYKKIFSAYTKNKARGEKAPLAAASRLLAMRRPDQFIAITNTKIDMLCQGLGIVKFNNFDFESYWQDLIGTMRTFAWWHQSEPSDARERKLWQARAILVDLFLYADEDLAFHSNYLRIRDKKLSSSVSSHKSLRRVRVKLTTEEIVDEALAESEVPDYIKNKRSSIINEVKKGKKVEHVINLMRAIFGS
;
A
#
# COMPACT_ATOMS: atom_id res chain seq x y z
N MET A 1 4.92 11.37 -29.08
CA MET A 1 5.11 12.14 -27.83
C MET A 1 4.45 13.53 -27.83
N ARG A 2 4.86 14.52 -28.65
CA ARG A 2 4.31 15.92 -28.57
C ARG A 2 2.79 16.03 -28.51
N LYS A 3 2.07 15.28 -29.36
CA LYS A 3 0.60 15.25 -29.38
C LYS A 3 0.00 14.76 -28.06
N LEU A 4 0.63 13.78 -27.41
CA LEU A 4 0.22 13.28 -26.10
C LEU A 4 0.46 14.34 -25.02
N LEU A 5 1.65 14.95 -24.97
CA LEU A 5 1.98 15.92 -23.93
C LEU A 5 1.09 17.18 -23.96
N SER A 6 0.62 17.59 -25.15
CA SER A 6 -0.23 18.77 -25.30
C SER A 6 -1.73 18.48 -25.37
N SER A 7 -2.17 17.21 -25.37
CA SER A 7 -3.59 16.88 -25.48
C SER A 7 -4.46 17.41 -24.34
N PRO A 8 -4.00 17.49 -23.08
CA PRO A 8 -4.83 18.02 -21.99
C PRO A 8 -5.26 19.49 -22.19
N ASN A 9 -4.54 20.29 -22.97
CA ASN A 9 -4.94 21.67 -23.30
C ASN A 9 -6.29 21.76 -24.04
N LYS A 10 -6.73 20.66 -24.65
CA LYS A 10 -8.00 20.58 -25.42
C LYS A 10 -9.11 19.87 -24.64
N MET A 11 -8.80 19.37 -23.44
CA MET A 11 -9.74 18.63 -22.59
C MET A 11 -10.48 19.58 -21.66
N ALA A 12 -11.67 19.20 -21.22
CA ALA A 12 -12.42 19.90 -20.19
C ALA A 12 -11.90 19.52 -18.79
N LEU A 13 -10.75 20.08 -18.40
CA LEU A 13 -10.13 19.81 -17.10
C LEU A 13 -10.84 20.56 -15.97
N SER A 14 -11.03 19.91 -14.83
CA SER A 14 -11.34 20.59 -13.57
C SER A 14 -10.13 21.38 -13.05
N ASP A 15 -10.33 22.26 -12.06
CA ASP A 15 -9.23 23.01 -11.44
C ASP A 15 -8.11 22.11 -10.89
N VAL A 16 -8.48 20.98 -10.28
CA VAL A 16 -7.54 19.97 -9.77
C VAL A 16 -6.77 19.32 -10.91
N GLU A 17 -7.47 18.87 -11.96
CA GLU A 17 -6.84 18.22 -13.12
C GLU A 17 -5.91 19.20 -13.86
N ASN A 18 -6.32 20.45 -14.02
CA ASN A 18 -5.49 21.50 -14.61
C ASN A 18 -4.25 21.78 -13.74
N SER A 19 -4.40 21.90 -12.42
CA SER A 19 -3.28 22.08 -11.49
C SER A 19 -2.26 20.93 -11.59
N LEU A 20 -2.74 19.68 -11.62
CA LEU A 20 -1.90 18.49 -11.77
C LEU A 20 -1.22 18.42 -13.14
N TYR A 21 -1.94 18.78 -14.20
CA TYR A 21 -1.36 18.89 -15.54
C TYR A 21 -0.23 19.92 -15.60
N GLN A 22 -0.45 21.14 -15.09
CA GLN A 22 0.60 22.17 -15.04
C GLN A 22 1.82 21.72 -14.23
N LYS A 23 1.59 21.05 -13.10
CA LYS A 23 2.67 20.46 -12.30
C LYS A 23 3.43 19.36 -13.04
N SER A 24 2.73 18.51 -13.79
CA SER A 24 3.36 17.51 -14.66
C SER A 24 4.25 18.15 -15.72
N LEU A 25 3.81 19.26 -16.35
CA LEU A 25 4.60 19.97 -17.37
C LEU A 25 5.96 20.44 -16.86
N THR A 26 6.05 20.84 -15.58
CA THR A 26 7.33 21.21 -14.96
C THR A 26 8.33 20.06 -15.01
N TYR A 27 7.93 18.86 -14.61
CA TYR A 27 8.82 17.68 -14.62
C TYR A 27 9.03 17.11 -16.03
N ILE A 28 8.04 17.23 -16.92
CA ILE A 28 8.16 16.85 -18.33
C ILE A 28 9.25 17.67 -19.02
N ALA A 29 9.41 18.96 -18.69
CA ALA A 29 10.45 19.80 -19.29
C ALA A 29 11.85 19.23 -19.03
N GLU A 30 12.10 18.76 -17.81
CA GLU A 30 13.37 18.14 -17.38
C GLU A 30 13.64 16.78 -18.06
N LEU A 31 12.59 16.12 -18.57
CA LEU A 31 12.62 14.78 -19.19
C LEU A 31 12.36 14.83 -20.71
N SER A 32 12.30 16.03 -21.29
CA SER A 32 11.69 16.24 -22.61
C SER A 32 12.38 15.45 -23.72
N LEU A 33 13.71 15.41 -23.75
CA LEU A 33 14.47 14.65 -24.75
C LEU A 33 14.20 13.15 -24.66
N ASN A 34 14.26 12.59 -23.45
CA ASN A 34 14.03 11.16 -23.21
C ASN A 34 12.60 10.76 -23.57
N LEU A 35 11.60 11.56 -23.17
CA LEU A 35 10.20 11.34 -23.53
C LEU A 35 9.99 11.43 -25.05
N MET A 36 10.64 12.39 -25.71
CA MET A 36 10.51 12.59 -27.15
C MET A 36 11.06 11.44 -27.99
N ALA A 37 12.00 10.65 -27.45
CA ALA A 37 12.52 9.45 -28.09
C ALA A 37 11.54 8.27 -28.07
N VAL A 38 10.48 8.32 -27.25
CA VAL A 38 9.49 7.25 -27.15
C VAL A 38 8.41 7.39 -28.22
N LYS A 39 8.18 6.32 -28.99
CA LYS A 39 7.06 6.21 -29.92
C LYS A 39 5.76 6.05 -29.14
N VAL A 40 4.81 6.95 -29.36
CA VAL A 40 3.48 6.90 -28.75
C VAL A 40 2.50 6.34 -29.77
N ILE A 41 1.72 5.35 -29.36
CA ILE A 41 0.75 4.65 -30.22
C ILE A 41 -0.68 5.04 -29.81
N ASN A 42 -0.93 5.13 -28.50
CA ASN A 42 -2.23 5.47 -27.96
C ASN A 42 -2.32 6.97 -27.62
N HIS A 43 -3.47 7.58 -27.91
CA HIS A 43 -3.72 9.00 -27.69
C HIS A 43 -5.08 9.20 -27.03
N PRO A 44 -5.15 9.06 -25.70
CA PRO A 44 -6.39 9.20 -24.96
C PRO A 44 -7.02 10.58 -25.12
N GLU A 45 -8.36 10.61 -25.13
CA GLU A 45 -9.16 11.84 -25.29
C GLU A 45 -9.59 12.46 -23.95
N ASP A 46 -9.37 11.74 -22.84
CA ASP A 46 -9.64 12.19 -21.48
C ASP A 46 -8.37 12.25 -20.60
N PHE A 47 -8.47 12.94 -19.47
CA PHE A 47 -7.34 13.20 -18.58
C PHE A 47 -6.87 11.95 -17.82
N LEU A 48 -7.79 11.06 -17.47
CA LEU A 48 -7.46 9.79 -16.80
C LEU A 48 -6.60 8.94 -17.72
N GLY A 49 -7.05 8.72 -18.95
CA GLY A 49 -6.32 8.00 -19.97
C GLY A 49 -4.97 8.66 -20.24
N TRP A 50 -4.90 9.99 -20.32
CA TRP A 50 -3.63 10.72 -20.46
C TRP A 50 -2.65 10.42 -19.32
N CYS A 51 -3.12 10.45 -18.06
CA CYS A 51 -2.29 10.11 -16.90
C CYS A 51 -1.78 8.68 -16.98
N VAL A 52 -2.66 7.72 -17.29
CA VAL A 52 -2.31 6.29 -17.36
C VAL A 52 -1.32 6.01 -18.49
N GLU A 53 -1.56 6.55 -19.69
CA GLU A 53 -0.68 6.38 -20.85
C GLU A 53 0.71 6.94 -20.58
N LEU A 54 0.79 8.19 -20.10
CA LEU A 54 2.09 8.82 -19.82
C LEU A 54 2.81 8.12 -18.66
N LEU A 55 2.07 7.63 -17.67
CA LEU A 55 2.64 6.85 -16.57
C LEU A 55 3.21 5.52 -17.05
N GLY A 56 2.51 4.82 -17.96
CA GLY A 56 3.01 3.61 -18.62
C GLY A 56 4.32 3.86 -19.37
N ILE A 57 4.39 4.97 -20.12
CA ILE A 57 5.62 5.40 -20.78
C ILE A 57 6.74 5.68 -19.77
N CYS A 58 6.44 6.39 -18.69
CA CYS A 58 7.43 6.69 -17.65
C CYS A 58 7.97 5.43 -16.97
N LYS A 59 7.12 4.40 -16.79
CA LYS A 59 7.50 3.15 -16.16
C LYS A 59 8.34 2.26 -17.07
N GLN A 60 7.82 1.97 -18.26
CA GLN A 60 8.31 0.90 -19.14
C GLN A 60 8.85 1.40 -20.48
N GLY A 61 8.35 2.54 -20.97
CA GLY A 61 8.71 3.06 -22.30
C GLY A 61 10.01 3.84 -22.35
N LEU A 62 10.45 4.45 -21.24
CA LEU A 62 11.71 5.17 -21.16
C LEU A 62 12.91 4.21 -21.07
N ASN A 63 13.91 4.46 -21.91
CA ASN A 63 15.21 3.80 -21.75
C ASN A 63 15.93 4.39 -20.53
N ARG A 64 16.00 3.59 -19.45
CA ARG A 64 16.60 4.00 -18.18
C ARG A 64 18.10 4.23 -18.26
N ASP A 65 18.79 3.57 -19.19
CA ASP A 65 20.24 3.70 -19.38
C ASP A 65 20.63 5.05 -20.01
N LEU A 66 19.66 5.76 -20.58
CA LEU A 66 19.84 7.08 -21.20
C LEU A 66 19.38 8.23 -20.30
N LEU A 67 19.01 7.95 -19.04
CA LEU A 67 18.66 8.98 -18.06
C LEU A 67 19.88 9.39 -17.26
N ASP A 68 20.11 10.69 -17.15
CA ASP A 68 21.09 11.25 -16.24
C ASP A 68 20.61 11.10 -14.79
N GLU A 69 21.53 11.02 -13.81
CA GLU A 69 21.16 10.88 -12.39
C GLU A 69 20.23 12.01 -11.90
N GLU A 70 20.43 13.23 -12.41
CA GLU A 70 19.61 14.39 -12.08
C GLU A 70 18.15 14.25 -12.55
N GLN A 71 17.89 13.44 -13.58
CA GLN A 71 16.56 13.21 -14.16
C GLN A 71 15.74 12.15 -13.42
N LEU A 72 16.37 11.33 -12.57
CA LEU A 72 15.68 10.27 -11.82
C LEU A 72 14.61 10.84 -10.88
N LYS A 73 14.95 11.90 -10.15
CA LYS A 73 14.04 12.55 -9.19
C LYS A 73 12.86 13.26 -9.88
N PRO A 74 13.05 14.03 -10.96
CA PRO A 74 11.95 14.54 -11.79
C PRO A 74 11.04 13.43 -12.32
N LEU A 75 11.59 12.30 -12.75
CA LEU A 75 10.81 11.15 -13.23
C LEU A 75 9.94 10.55 -12.12
N GLU A 76 10.49 10.32 -10.92
CA GLU A 76 9.72 9.86 -9.77
C GLU A 76 8.59 10.84 -9.41
N LYS A 77 8.87 12.15 -9.44
CA LYS A 77 7.87 13.19 -9.17
C LYS A 77 6.79 13.23 -10.25
N LEU A 78 7.15 13.12 -11.52
CA LEU A 78 6.21 13.02 -12.63
C LEU A 78 5.29 11.82 -12.44
N MET A 79 5.86 10.64 -12.19
CA MET A 79 5.09 9.42 -11.93
C MET A 79 4.12 9.60 -10.75
N SER A 80 4.57 10.23 -9.66
CA SER A 80 3.73 10.52 -8.48
C SER A 80 2.56 11.44 -8.81
N VAL A 81 2.80 12.52 -9.58
CA VAL A 81 1.74 13.45 -10.01
C VAL A 81 0.75 12.77 -10.97
N LEU A 82 1.21 11.90 -11.86
CA LEU A 82 0.34 11.16 -12.78
C LEU A 82 -0.54 10.15 -12.03
N LYS A 83 0.01 9.44 -11.03
CA LYS A 83 -0.79 8.56 -10.15
C LYS A 83 -1.87 9.33 -9.38
N LEU A 84 -1.52 10.53 -8.89
CA LEU A 84 -2.46 11.43 -8.24
C LEU A 84 -3.53 11.93 -9.22
N GLY A 85 -3.15 12.27 -10.46
CA GLY A 85 -4.08 12.66 -11.53
C GLY A 85 -5.08 11.56 -11.87
N ALA A 86 -4.61 10.33 -12.07
CA ALA A 86 -5.47 9.18 -12.30
C ALA A 86 -6.45 8.95 -11.13
N SER A 87 -5.93 8.94 -9.90
CA SER A 87 -6.76 8.79 -8.69
C SER A 87 -7.80 9.91 -8.57
N ALA A 88 -7.42 11.15 -8.87
CA ALA A 88 -8.33 12.30 -8.79
C ALA A 88 -9.47 12.19 -9.81
N SER A 89 -9.17 11.79 -11.05
CA SER A 89 -10.20 11.58 -12.07
C SER A 89 -11.12 10.39 -11.76
N GLN A 90 -10.57 9.30 -11.22
CA GLN A 90 -11.37 8.14 -10.78
C GLN A 90 -12.29 8.53 -9.61
N LEU A 91 -11.78 9.22 -8.59
CA LEU A 91 -12.59 9.72 -7.47
C LEU A 91 -13.62 10.76 -7.90
N LYS A 92 -13.30 11.62 -8.89
CA LYS A 92 -14.24 12.57 -9.47
C LYS A 92 -15.47 11.86 -10.05
N MET A 93 -15.26 10.73 -10.73
CA MET A 93 -16.36 9.89 -11.22
C MET A 93 -17.19 9.31 -10.06
N ALA A 94 -16.55 8.87 -8.98
CA ALA A 94 -17.26 8.34 -7.80
C ALA A 94 -18.26 9.36 -7.20
N ARG A 95 -17.99 10.66 -7.28
CA ARG A 95 -18.88 11.71 -6.75
C ARG A 95 -20.26 11.75 -7.43
N ILE A 96 -20.32 11.40 -8.71
CA ILE A 96 -21.53 11.50 -9.54
C ILE A 96 -22.08 10.13 -9.96
N ALA A 97 -21.36 9.05 -9.67
CA ALA A 97 -21.73 7.71 -10.10
C ALA A 97 -23.02 7.24 -9.40
N PRO A 98 -24.02 6.74 -10.17
CA PRO A 98 -25.07 5.93 -9.58
C PRO A 98 -24.53 4.55 -9.19
N TRP A 99 -25.27 3.82 -8.35
CA TRP A 99 -24.84 2.52 -7.82
C TRP A 99 -24.31 1.52 -8.87
N PRO A 100 -24.97 1.30 -10.03
CA PRO A 100 -24.46 0.35 -11.03
C PRO A 100 -23.08 0.73 -11.60
N ILE A 101 -22.79 2.03 -11.71
CA ILE A 101 -21.49 2.52 -12.18
C ILE A 101 -20.44 2.38 -11.08
N PHE A 102 -20.80 2.65 -9.84
CA PHE A 102 -19.92 2.42 -8.68
C PHE A 102 -19.51 0.95 -8.59
N VAL A 103 -20.48 0.02 -8.59
CA VAL A 103 -20.21 -1.42 -8.56
C VAL A 103 -19.43 -1.87 -9.79
N GLY A 104 -19.86 -1.45 -10.99
CA GLY A 104 -19.18 -1.79 -12.23
C GLY A 104 -17.70 -1.39 -12.21
N PHE A 105 -17.38 -0.22 -11.66
CA PHE A 105 -15.99 0.20 -11.49
C PHE A 105 -15.24 -0.67 -10.49
N ILE A 106 -15.82 -0.96 -9.31
CA ILE A 106 -15.19 -1.82 -8.29
C ILE A 106 -14.87 -3.20 -8.86
N GLU A 107 -15.80 -3.80 -9.61
CA GLU A 107 -15.59 -5.11 -10.24
C GLU A 107 -14.54 -5.06 -11.35
N GLN A 108 -14.48 -3.98 -12.13
CA GLN A 108 -13.40 -3.77 -13.11
C GLN A 108 -12.02 -3.65 -12.45
N GLN A 109 -11.96 -3.15 -11.21
CA GLN A 109 -10.73 -3.03 -10.43
C GLN A 109 -10.41 -4.29 -9.59
N ALA A 110 -11.25 -5.33 -9.66
CA ALA A 110 -11.23 -6.44 -8.70
C ALA A 110 -9.88 -7.17 -8.64
N GLU A 111 -9.35 -7.57 -9.79
CA GLU A 111 -8.06 -8.29 -9.86
C GLU A 111 -6.91 -7.39 -9.40
N LEU A 112 -6.83 -6.16 -9.94
CA LEU A 112 -5.75 -5.22 -9.69
C LEU A 112 -5.64 -4.83 -8.20
N HIS A 113 -6.79 -4.67 -7.53
CA HIS A 113 -6.86 -4.28 -6.13
C HIS A 113 -6.97 -5.44 -5.13
N ALA A 114 -6.89 -6.69 -5.60
CA ALA A 114 -7.12 -7.89 -4.78
C ALA A 114 -8.45 -7.83 -4.01
N LEU A 115 -9.55 -7.48 -4.70
CA LEU A 115 -10.86 -7.29 -4.09
C LEU A 115 -11.31 -8.51 -3.29
N GLU A 116 -11.04 -9.74 -3.75
CA GLU A 116 -11.40 -10.95 -3.01
C GLU A 116 -10.67 -11.07 -1.67
N GLU A 117 -9.36 -10.79 -1.60
CA GLU A 117 -8.63 -10.76 -0.30
C GLU A 117 -9.19 -9.68 0.61
N ARG A 118 -9.51 -8.50 0.05
CA ARG A 118 -10.10 -7.38 0.80
C ARG A 118 -11.46 -7.73 1.37
N LEU A 119 -12.32 -8.39 0.59
CA LEU A 119 -13.63 -8.84 1.05
C LEU A 119 -13.51 -9.97 2.07
N CYS A 120 -12.52 -10.87 1.93
CA CYS A 120 -12.25 -11.91 2.90
C CYS A 120 -11.81 -11.35 4.27
N LEU A 121 -10.96 -10.32 4.27
CA LEU A 121 -10.63 -9.55 5.48
C LEU A 121 -11.88 -8.99 6.16
N LEU A 122 -12.81 -8.41 5.40
CA LEU A 122 -14.04 -7.84 5.96
C LEU A 122 -14.98 -8.92 6.50
N ASP A 123 -15.10 -10.06 5.83
CA ASP A 123 -15.87 -11.21 6.34
C ASP A 123 -15.28 -11.72 7.65
N TYR A 124 -13.95 -11.84 7.72
CA TYR A 124 -13.26 -12.27 8.92
C TYR A 124 -13.49 -11.30 10.09
N VAL A 125 -13.33 -9.99 9.84
CA VAL A 125 -13.55 -8.95 10.86
C VAL A 125 -15.01 -8.93 11.33
N ARG A 126 -15.98 -9.18 10.44
CA ARG A 126 -17.39 -9.26 10.80
C ARG A 126 -17.67 -10.40 11.78
N GLU A 127 -17.01 -11.55 11.61
CA GLU A 127 -17.13 -12.65 12.58
C GLU A 127 -16.54 -12.29 13.95
N LEU A 128 -15.52 -11.42 14.00
CA LEU A 128 -14.95 -10.90 15.24
C LEU A 128 -15.88 -9.92 15.98
N GLU A 129 -16.83 -9.25 15.31
CA GLU A 129 -17.74 -8.26 15.93
C GLU A 129 -18.57 -8.81 17.09
N LYS A 130 -18.70 -10.14 17.18
CA LYS A 130 -19.34 -10.85 18.30
C LYS A 130 -18.57 -10.72 19.61
N ASN A 131 -17.28 -10.43 19.52
CA ASN A 131 -16.35 -10.30 20.64
C ASN A 131 -15.94 -8.84 20.81
N SER A 132 -15.75 -8.41 22.06
CA SER A 132 -14.98 -7.21 22.38
C SER A 132 -13.51 -7.39 21.98
N LEU A 133 -12.77 -6.31 21.76
CA LEU A 133 -11.33 -6.36 21.51
C LEU A 133 -10.60 -7.09 22.65
N VAL A 134 -11.02 -6.93 23.91
CA VAL A 134 -10.43 -7.64 25.06
C VAL A 134 -10.57 -9.16 24.93
N GLU A 135 -11.65 -9.66 24.33
CA GLU A 135 -11.90 -11.08 24.12
C GLU A 135 -11.18 -11.66 22.89
N MET A 136 -10.72 -10.79 21.99
CA MET A 136 -9.98 -11.18 20.79
C MET A 136 -8.56 -11.64 21.12
N THR A 137 -8.05 -12.60 20.34
CA THR A 137 -6.63 -12.96 20.41
C THR A 137 -5.75 -11.80 19.97
N ASP A 138 -4.46 -11.83 20.32
CA ASP A 138 -3.49 -10.81 19.87
C ASP A 138 -3.47 -10.68 18.35
N LEU A 139 -3.57 -11.79 17.61
CA LEU A 139 -3.55 -11.78 16.15
C LEU A 139 -4.84 -11.22 15.57
N ASP A 140 -6.00 -11.52 16.15
CA ASP A 140 -7.29 -10.98 15.72
C ASP A 140 -7.36 -9.47 15.94
N ARG A 141 -6.89 -9.00 17.10
CA ARG A 141 -6.73 -7.57 17.38
C ARG A 141 -5.81 -6.89 16.36
N LEU A 142 -4.73 -7.55 15.95
CA LEU A 142 -3.82 -7.03 14.93
C LEU A 142 -4.43 -7.06 13.52
N ALA A 143 -5.30 -8.02 13.22
CA ALA A 143 -6.07 -8.04 11.97
C ALA A 143 -7.06 -6.86 11.91
N PHE A 144 -7.79 -6.63 13.00
CA PHE A 144 -8.66 -5.46 13.17
C PHE A 144 -7.85 -4.15 13.06
N ALA A 145 -6.68 -4.07 13.70
CA ALA A 145 -5.83 -2.89 13.68
C ALA A 145 -5.04 -2.69 12.37
N GLY A 146 -4.92 -3.71 11.51
CA GLY A 146 -4.18 -3.63 10.26
C GLY A 146 -2.66 -3.66 10.42
N LYS A 147 -2.12 -4.69 11.09
CA LYS A 147 -0.66 -4.90 11.22
C LYS A 147 -0.29 -6.38 11.09
N HIS A 148 0.20 -6.76 9.91
CA HIS A 148 0.63 -8.14 9.63
C HIS A 148 1.92 -8.47 10.40
N THR A 149 2.02 -9.72 10.87
CA THR A 149 3.23 -10.26 11.51
C THR A 149 3.52 -11.66 11.00
N ASN A 150 4.73 -12.16 11.21
CA ASN A 150 5.08 -13.54 10.83
C ASN A 150 4.35 -14.62 11.64
N GLN A 151 3.59 -14.25 12.68
CA GLN A 151 2.77 -15.18 13.47
C GLN A 151 1.39 -15.43 12.84
N HIS A 152 0.96 -14.58 11.91
CA HIS A 152 -0.28 -14.82 11.17
C HIS A 152 -0.06 -16.00 10.22
N SER A 153 -0.76 -17.11 10.48
CA SER A 153 -0.72 -18.28 9.60
C SER A 153 -1.52 -18.02 8.34
N HIS A 154 -0.93 -18.29 7.17
CA HIS A 154 -1.59 -18.19 5.88
C HIS A 154 -2.78 -19.15 5.69
N THR A 155 -2.99 -20.09 6.62
CA THR A 155 -4.15 -21.00 6.62
C THR A 155 -5.33 -20.48 7.43
N VAL A 156 -5.12 -19.43 8.24
CA VAL A 156 -6.16 -18.81 9.09
C VAL A 156 -6.44 -17.38 8.61
N TYR A 157 -5.36 -16.64 8.29
CA TYR A 157 -5.41 -15.32 7.68
C TYR A 157 -4.98 -15.48 6.22
N ASP A 158 -5.88 -15.98 5.38
CA ASP A 158 -5.65 -16.23 3.95
C ASP A 158 -5.84 -14.97 3.07
N PHE A 159 -5.61 -13.81 3.68
CA PHE A 159 -5.73 -12.47 3.12
C PHE A 159 -4.72 -11.54 3.79
N ASP A 160 -4.33 -10.46 3.11
CA ASP A 160 -3.53 -9.42 3.77
C ASP A 160 -4.36 -8.57 4.73
N ILE A 161 -4.10 -8.72 6.03
CA ILE A 161 -4.74 -7.93 7.07
C ILE A 161 -4.37 -6.43 7.01
N GLU A 162 -3.31 -6.05 6.29
CA GLU A 162 -2.91 -4.67 6.04
C GLU A 162 -3.67 -3.98 4.89
N TRP A 163 -4.56 -4.70 4.19
CA TRP A 163 -5.51 -4.05 3.29
C TRP A 163 -6.38 -3.05 4.04
N PHE A 164 -6.80 -1.96 3.37
CA PHE A 164 -7.53 -0.84 3.96
C PHE A 164 -6.80 -0.12 5.12
N ALA A 165 -5.65 0.47 4.81
CA ALA A 165 -4.82 1.30 5.70
C ALA A 165 -4.06 0.52 6.79
N SER A 166 -2.85 0.08 6.42
CA SER A 166 -1.86 -0.46 7.35
C SER A 166 -1.50 0.54 8.46
N THR A 167 -1.47 0.05 9.70
CA THR A 167 -1.02 0.81 10.88
C THR A 167 0.31 0.30 11.44
N LYS A 168 1.03 -0.57 10.71
CA LYS A 168 2.26 -1.23 11.22
C LYS A 168 3.32 -0.25 11.75
N GLY A 169 3.40 0.95 11.18
CA GLY A 169 4.34 2.00 11.57
C GLY A 169 3.94 2.80 12.80
N VAL A 170 2.70 2.67 13.29
CA VAL A 170 2.14 3.50 14.36
C VAL A 170 2.42 2.86 15.74
N LYS A 171 3.69 2.87 16.13
CA LYS A 171 4.18 2.12 17.31
C LYS A 171 3.41 2.41 18.60
N VAL A 172 3.20 3.69 18.92
CA VAL A 172 2.47 4.11 20.15
C VAL A 172 1.03 3.59 20.15
N PHE A 173 0.34 3.64 19.00
CA PHE A 173 -1.01 3.09 18.89
C PHE A 173 -1.03 1.59 19.20
N HIS A 174 -0.10 0.81 18.63
CA HIS A 174 -0.01 -0.62 18.90
C HIS A 174 0.35 -0.95 20.36
N THR A 175 1.23 -0.15 20.99
CA THR A 175 1.50 -0.26 22.43
C THR A 175 0.24 -0.03 23.25
N LEU A 176 -0.48 1.06 22.96
CA LEU A 176 -1.70 1.39 23.68
C LEU A 176 -2.82 0.38 23.45
N LEU A 177 -2.98 -0.12 22.22
CA LEU A 177 -3.98 -1.13 21.90
C LEU A 177 -3.74 -2.42 22.69
N ALA A 178 -2.48 -2.81 22.89
CA ALA A 178 -2.12 -3.98 23.68
C ALA A 178 -2.26 -3.76 25.20
N GLU A 179 -1.87 -2.59 25.71
CA GLU A 179 -1.84 -2.29 27.14
C GLU A 179 -3.18 -1.76 27.71
N GLN A 180 -4.05 -1.18 26.88
CA GLN A 180 -5.28 -0.47 27.28
C GLN A 180 -6.46 -0.85 26.38
N THR A 181 -6.57 -2.13 26.02
CA THR A 181 -7.55 -2.66 25.06
C THR A 181 -8.99 -2.34 25.44
N ASP A 182 -9.30 -2.41 26.74
CA ASP A 182 -10.59 -2.07 27.34
C ASP A 182 -11.04 -0.64 26.98
N LYS A 183 -10.10 0.31 26.92
CA LYS A 183 -10.43 1.70 26.57
C LYS A 183 -10.70 1.87 25.08
N PHE A 184 -10.08 1.06 24.22
CA PHE A 184 -10.42 1.04 22.79
C PHE A 184 -11.80 0.43 22.57
N ASP A 185 -12.17 -0.60 23.34
CA ASP A 185 -13.54 -1.14 23.36
C ASP A 185 -14.56 -0.08 23.80
N GLU A 186 -14.29 0.62 24.90
CA GLU A 186 -15.12 1.73 25.38
C GLU A 186 -15.30 2.78 24.27
N ALA A 187 -14.21 3.21 23.63
CA ALA A 187 -14.28 4.17 22.53
C ALA A 187 -15.14 3.66 21.37
N LEU A 188 -14.92 2.41 20.91
CA LEU A 188 -15.67 1.83 19.80
C LEU A 188 -17.14 1.57 20.12
N SER A 189 -17.49 1.39 21.40
CA SER A 189 -18.89 1.18 21.82
C SER A 189 -19.80 2.36 21.46
N PHE A 190 -19.25 3.57 21.31
CA PHE A 190 -20.01 4.75 20.86
C PHE A 190 -20.42 4.68 19.38
N ILE A 191 -19.79 3.82 18.59
CA ILE A 191 -20.14 3.61 17.18
C ILE A 191 -21.08 2.41 17.09
N PRO A 192 -22.31 2.55 16.58
CA PRO A 192 -23.23 1.43 16.48
C PRO A 192 -22.80 0.42 15.40
N LEU A 193 -23.06 -0.87 15.63
CA LEU A 193 -22.78 -1.96 14.66
C LEU A 193 -23.70 -1.92 13.43
N THR A 194 -24.90 -1.37 13.58
CA THR A 194 -25.91 -1.29 12.50
C THR A 194 -26.58 0.08 12.49
N GLY A 195 -27.30 0.40 11.41
CA GLY A 195 -27.96 1.70 11.24
C GLY A 195 -26.99 2.86 11.05
N ASP A 196 -27.46 4.08 11.08
CA ASP A 196 -26.61 5.25 10.82
C ASP A 196 -25.69 5.59 12.00
N VAL A 197 -24.51 6.13 11.69
CA VAL A 197 -23.62 6.75 12.68
C VAL A 197 -23.88 8.25 12.71
N THR A 198 -24.32 8.75 13.86
CA THR A 198 -24.62 10.17 14.08
C THR A 198 -23.35 10.98 14.41
N PRO A 199 -23.35 12.31 14.19
CA PRO A 199 -22.24 13.17 14.60
C PRO A 199 -21.92 13.08 16.10
N ALA A 200 -22.94 12.94 16.97
CA ALA A 200 -22.76 12.83 18.41
C ALA A 200 -22.02 11.54 18.80
N GLN A 201 -22.40 10.40 18.20
CA GLN A 201 -21.72 9.10 18.39
C GLN A 201 -20.26 9.15 17.94
N TYR A 202 -20.01 9.73 16.75
CA TYR A 202 -18.64 9.92 16.28
C TYR A 202 -17.83 10.80 17.24
N GLN A 203 -18.40 11.92 17.72
CA GLN A 203 -17.69 12.81 18.63
C GLN A 203 -17.39 12.15 19.99
N GLN A 204 -18.28 11.29 20.49
CA GLN A 204 -18.04 10.50 21.69
C GLN A 204 -16.87 9.52 21.50
N PHE A 205 -16.84 8.80 20.36
CA PHE A 205 -15.69 7.97 19.98
C PHE A 205 -14.39 8.80 19.95
N VAL A 206 -14.40 9.97 19.29
CA VAL A 206 -13.20 10.82 19.16
C VAL A 206 -12.70 11.28 20.52
N SER A 207 -13.60 11.68 21.42
CA SER A 207 -13.26 12.10 22.78
C SER A 207 -12.61 10.97 23.58
N ALA A 208 -13.24 9.79 23.58
CA ALA A 208 -12.72 8.60 24.26
C ALA A 208 -11.38 8.16 23.67
N TYR A 209 -11.26 8.05 22.34
CA TYR A 209 -10.03 7.68 21.67
C TYR A 209 -8.89 8.65 21.95
N LYS A 210 -9.13 9.97 21.87
CA LYS A 210 -8.11 10.99 22.18
C LYS A 210 -7.61 10.90 23.62
N LYS A 211 -8.51 10.60 24.56
CA LYS A 211 -8.17 10.44 25.99
C LYS A 211 -7.12 9.34 26.23
N ILE A 212 -7.17 8.24 25.47
CA ILE A 212 -6.20 7.14 25.57
C ILE A 212 -4.77 7.64 25.31
N PHE A 213 -4.59 8.47 24.27
CA PHE A 213 -3.28 8.98 23.88
C PHE A 213 -2.81 10.13 24.78
N SER A 214 -3.71 11.06 25.15
CA SER A 214 -3.33 12.17 26.03
C SER A 214 -2.95 11.71 27.43
N ALA A 215 -3.49 10.59 27.90
CA ALA A 215 -3.12 9.98 29.18
C ALA A 215 -1.78 9.23 29.13
N TYR A 216 -1.25 8.92 27.94
CA TYR A 216 0.01 8.21 27.78
C TYR A 216 1.21 9.17 27.81
N THR A 217 1.85 9.27 28.98
CA THR A 217 2.93 10.25 29.22
C THR A 217 4.34 9.66 29.21
N LYS A 218 4.48 8.36 28.95
CA LYS A 218 5.78 7.64 29.00
C LYS A 218 6.82 8.21 28.04
N ASN A 219 6.41 8.64 26.85
CA ASN A 219 7.30 9.23 25.85
C ASN A 219 7.31 10.76 25.88
N LYS A 220 6.20 11.38 26.32
CA LYS A 220 5.99 12.83 26.32
C LYS A 220 5.20 13.23 27.55
N ALA A 221 5.75 14.14 28.36
CA ALA A 221 5.11 14.59 29.60
C ALA A 221 3.69 15.19 29.39
N ARG A 222 3.42 15.78 28.21
CA ARG A 222 2.11 16.36 27.85
C ARG A 222 1.13 15.36 27.22
N GLY A 223 1.48 14.08 27.16
CA GLY A 223 0.71 13.07 26.44
C GLY A 223 1.04 12.98 24.95
N GLU A 224 0.54 11.94 24.30
CA GLU A 224 0.66 11.75 22.86
C GLU A 224 -0.55 12.33 22.10
N LYS A 225 -0.33 12.70 20.84
CA LYS A 225 -1.43 13.06 19.94
C LYS A 225 -2.02 11.81 19.33
N ALA A 226 -3.34 11.67 19.38
CA ALA A 226 -4.04 10.54 18.80
C ALA A 226 -4.02 10.61 17.26
N PRO A 227 -3.46 9.62 16.55
CA PRO A 227 -3.39 9.63 15.10
C PRO A 227 -4.75 9.24 14.50
N LEU A 228 -5.24 10.07 13.57
CA LEU A 228 -6.50 9.86 12.86
C LEU A 228 -6.46 8.62 11.95
N ALA A 229 -5.37 8.37 11.24
CA ALA A 229 -5.24 7.20 10.36
C ALA A 229 -5.54 5.87 11.09
N ALA A 230 -4.97 5.67 12.29
CA ALA A 230 -5.26 4.49 13.09
C ALA A 230 -6.72 4.47 13.59
N ALA A 231 -7.28 5.62 13.96
CA ALA A 231 -8.69 5.71 14.35
C ALA A 231 -9.62 5.34 13.18
N SER A 232 -9.37 5.88 11.99
CA SER A 232 -10.15 5.60 10.77
C SER A 232 -10.10 4.13 10.39
N ARG A 233 -8.97 3.44 10.64
CA ARG A 233 -8.86 1.99 10.47
C ARG A 233 -9.81 1.25 11.41
N LEU A 234 -9.79 1.57 12.71
CA LEU A 234 -10.69 0.92 13.67
C LEU A 234 -12.16 1.17 13.32
N LEU A 235 -12.50 2.42 12.95
CA LEU A 235 -13.83 2.82 12.54
C LEU A 235 -14.30 2.06 11.28
N ALA A 236 -13.43 1.96 10.27
CA ALA A 236 -13.76 1.30 9.01
C ALA A 236 -13.81 -0.23 9.14
N MET A 237 -13.07 -0.84 10.07
CA MET A 237 -13.24 -2.26 10.40
C MET A 237 -14.54 -2.53 11.15
N ARG A 238 -14.99 -1.58 11.99
CA ARG A 238 -16.28 -1.69 12.69
C ARG A 238 -17.48 -1.41 11.78
N ARG A 239 -17.35 -0.44 10.88
CA ARG A 239 -18.42 0.03 9.98
C ARG A 239 -17.84 0.33 8.59
N PRO A 240 -17.52 -0.71 7.81
CA PRO A 240 -16.95 -0.56 6.47
C PRO A 240 -17.90 0.11 5.48
N ASP A 241 -19.20 0.15 5.79
CA ASP A 241 -20.19 0.93 5.07
C ASP A 241 -20.17 2.43 5.40
N GLN A 242 -19.62 2.86 6.54
CA GLN A 242 -19.74 4.26 7.00
C GLN A 242 -18.44 5.07 6.91
N PHE A 243 -17.29 4.40 6.94
CA PHE A 243 -16.00 5.07 7.09
C PHE A 243 -15.01 4.69 5.99
N ILE A 244 -14.29 5.71 5.53
CA ILE A 244 -13.13 5.55 4.64
C ILE A 244 -11.87 5.45 5.52
N ALA A 245 -11.16 4.32 5.44
CA ALA A 245 -9.88 4.17 6.10
C ALA A 245 -8.80 5.01 5.39
N ILE A 246 -8.06 5.84 6.14
CA ILE A 246 -7.06 6.75 5.56
C ILE A 246 -5.64 6.45 6.04
N THR A 247 -4.66 6.89 5.25
CA THR A 247 -3.25 6.99 5.63
C THR A 247 -2.74 8.39 5.29
N ASN A 248 -1.59 8.79 5.84
CA ASN A 248 -0.97 10.08 5.49
C ASN A 248 -0.78 10.27 3.98
N THR A 249 -0.51 9.19 3.24
CA THR A 249 -0.32 9.22 1.80
C THR A 249 -1.64 9.33 1.04
N LYS A 250 -2.74 8.77 1.57
CA LYS A 250 -4.06 8.78 0.93
C LYS A 250 -4.85 10.06 1.17
N ILE A 251 -4.61 10.78 2.27
CA ILE A 251 -5.36 12.01 2.60
C ILE A 251 -5.33 12.99 1.44
N ASP A 252 -4.15 13.28 0.88
CA ASP A 252 -4.01 14.24 -0.21
C ASP A 252 -4.77 13.81 -1.47
N MET A 253 -4.69 12.53 -1.82
CA MET A 253 -5.38 11.95 -2.98
C MET A 253 -6.90 12.03 -2.82
N LEU A 254 -7.41 11.60 -1.65
CA LEU A 254 -8.85 11.66 -1.35
C LEU A 254 -9.35 13.10 -1.36
N CYS A 255 -8.61 14.04 -0.75
CA CYS A 255 -9.04 15.43 -0.70
C CYS A 255 -9.13 16.05 -2.10
N GLN A 256 -8.10 15.88 -2.91
CA GLN A 256 -8.08 16.41 -4.27
C GLN A 256 -9.13 15.73 -5.17
N GLY A 257 -9.26 14.41 -5.13
CA GLY A 257 -10.21 13.68 -5.97
C GLY A 257 -11.68 13.92 -5.60
N LEU A 258 -11.97 14.08 -4.31
CA LEU A 258 -13.32 14.37 -3.83
C LEU A 258 -13.65 15.88 -3.84
N GLY A 259 -12.64 16.74 -4.09
CA GLY A 259 -12.81 18.19 -4.14
C GLY A 259 -13.05 18.83 -2.78
N ILE A 260 -12.43 18.30 -1.73
CA ILE A 260 -12.54 18.80 -0.35
C ILE A 260 -11.22 19.44 0.12
N VAL A 261 -11.30 20.27 1.15
CA VAL A 261 -10.12 20.93 1.73
C VAL A 261 -9.20 19.88 2.36
N LYS A 262 -7.90 20.01 2.11
CA LYS A 262 -6.89 19.12 2.69
C LYS A 262 -6.83 19.29 4.20
N PHE A 263 -7.03 18.19 4.92
CA PHE A 263 -6.83 18.10 6.37
C PHE A 263 -5.56 17.32 6.72
N ASN A 264 -5.22 17.25 8.01
CA ASN A 264 -4.04 16.53 8.50
C ASN A 264 -4.41 15.32 9.38
N ASN A 265 -3.42 14.49 9.69
CA ASN A 265 -3.63 13.23 10.44
C ASN A 265 -4.00 13.39 11.93
N PHE A 266 -4.36 14.59 12.37
CA PHE A 266 -4.86 14.87 13.72
C PHE A 266 -6.18 15.63 13.69
N ASP A 267 -6.74 15.87 12.50
CA ASP A 267 -7.94 16.66 12.28
C ASP A 267 -9.17 15.77 12.11
N PHE A 268 -9.72 15.36 13.25
CA PHE A 268 -10.90 14.50 13.32
C PHE A 268 -12.19 15.21 12.90
N GLU A 269 -12.24 16.54 12.97
CA GLU A 269 -13.44 17.30 12.60
C GLU A 269 -13.57 17.34 11.08
N SER A 270 -12.51 17.79 10.39
CA SER A 270 -12.49 17.84 8.92
C SER A 270 -12.64 16.45 8.30
N TYR A 271 -12.12 15.40 8.94
CA TYR A 271 -12.39 14.02 8.51
C TYR A 271 -13.89 13.68 8.50
N TRP A 272 -14.61 14.07 9.55
CA TRP A 272 -16.04 13.75 9.63
C TRP A 272 -16.89 14.67 8.77
N GLN A 273 -16.72 15.98 8.90
CA GLN A 273 -17.52 16.97 8.18
C GLN A 273 -17.22 16.95 6.68
N ASP A 274 -15.93 16.99 6.31
CA ASP A 274 -15.56 17.16 4.92
C ASP A 274 -15.48 15.80 4.21
N LEU A 275 -14.72 14.83 4.72
CA LEU A 275 -14.56 13.55 4.02
C LEU A 275 -15.81 12.66 4.12
N ILE A 276 -16.23 12.32 5.34
CA ILE A 276 -17.41 11.45 5.52
C ILE A 276 -18.70 12.18 5.12
N GLY A 277 -18.85 13.46 5.48
CA GLY A 277 -19.99 14.27 5.08
C GLY A 277 -20.14 14.39 3.57
N THR A 278 -19.06 14.66 2.83
CA THR A 278 -19.10 14.70 1.35
C THR A 278 -19.44 13.35 0.75
N MET A 279 -18.81 12.26 1.21
CA MET A 279 -19.14 10.91 0.74
C MET A 279 -20.63 10.60 0.92
N ARG A 280 -21.20 11.03 2.04
CA ARG A 280 -22.61 10.83 2.37
C ARG A 280 -23.59 11.62 1.48
N THR A 281 -23.10 12.44 0.55
CA THR A 281 -23.93 13.13 -0.46
C THR A 281 -23.99 12.40 -1.80
N PHE A 282 -23.18 11.36 -2.00
CA PHE A 282 -23.06 10.72 -3.31
C PHE A 282 -24.27 9.83 -3.62
N ALA A 283 -24.66 9.75 -4.90
CA ALA A 283 -25.84 9.00 -5.32
C ALA A 283 -25.75 7.50 -4.94
N TRP A 284 -24.59 6.87 -5.13
CA TRP A 284 -24.36 5.49 -4.75
C TRP A 284 -24.41 5.26 -3.23
N TRP A 285 -24.19 6.28 -2.40
CA TRP A 285 -24.28 6.14 -0.94
C TRP A 285 -25.71 5.92 -0.48
N HIS A 286 -26.65 6.61 -1.14
CA HIS A 286 -28.09 6.54 -0.87
C HIS A 286 -28.79 5.33 -1.50
N GLN A 287 -28.03 4.43 -2.13
CA GLN A 287 -28.56 3.19 -2.66
C GLN A 287 -29.24 2.37 -1.55
N SER A 288 -30.45 1.90 -1.81
CA SER A 288 -31.14 0.92 -0.96
C SER A 288 -30.46 -0.44 -1.06
N GLU A 289 -30.52 -1.22 0.02
CA GLU A 289 -29.85 -2.52 0.08
C GLU A 289 -30.24 -3.40 -1.13
N PRO A 290 -29.27 -3.81 -1.96
CA PRO A 290 -29.54 -4.57 -3.17
C PRO A 290 -29.91 -6.02 -2.84
N SER A 291 -30.78 -6.60 -3.67
CA SER A 291 -31.21 -8.00 -3.53
C SER A 291 -30.13 -8.99 -3.95
N ASP A 292 -29.29 -8.63 -4.92
CA ASP A 292 -28.17 -9.48 -5.36
C ASP A 292 -27.14 -9.65 -4.24
N ALA A 293 -26.65 -10.88 -4.06
CA ALA A 293 -25.77 -11.22 -2.94
C ALA A 293 -24.38 -10.57 -3.08
N ARG A 294 -23.85 -10.49 -4.30
CA ARG A 294 -22.54 -9.88 -4.56
C ARG A 294 -22.61 -8.37 -4.35
N GLU A 295 -23.61 -7.71 -4.93
CA GLU A 295 -23.83 -6.29 -4.71
C GLU A 295 -24.09 -5.96 -3.24
N ARG A 296 -24.84 -6.80 -2.52
CA ARG A 296 -25.10 -6.58 -1.09
C ARG A 296 -23.83 -6.62 -0.27
N LYS A 297 -22.90 -7.53 -0.60
CA LYS A 297 -21.58 -7.59 0.04
C LYS A 297 -20.80 -6.29 -0.19
N LEU A 298 -20.80 -5.77 -1.43
CA LEU A 298 -20.18 -4.48 -1.75
C LEU A 298 -20.89 -3.32 -1.06
N TRP A 299 -22.22 -3.36 -0.97
CA TRP A 299 -23.03 -2.34 -0.31
C TRP A 299 -22.70 -2.26 1.18
N GLN A 300 -22.55 -3.38 1.85
CA GLN A 300 -22.12 -3.46 3.25
C GLN A 300 -20.68 -2.96 3.48
N ALA A 301 -19.89 -2.76 2.42
CA ALA A 301 -18.52 -2.25 2.47
C ALA A 301 -18.32 -0.94 1.68
N ARG A 302 -19.41 -0.28 1.26
CA ARG A 302 -19.36 0.74 0.20
C ARG A 302 -18.46 1.94 0.50
N ALA A 303 -18.36 2.37 1.76
CA ALA A 303 -17.47 3.48 2.13
C ALA A 303 -16.00 3.08 2.06
N ILE A 304 -15.60 1.96 2.67
CA ILE A 304 -14.20 1.55 2.70
C ILE A 304 -13.67 1.19 1.30
N LEU A 305 -14.57 0.80 0.38
CA LEU A 305 -14.25 0.52 -1.01
C LEU A 305 -13.96 1.76 -1.87
N VAL A 306 -14.17 2.99 -1.36
CA VAL A 306 -13.66 4.21 -2.02
C VAL A 306 -12.14 4.14 -2.22
N ASP A 307 -11.43 3.33 -1.42
CA ASP A 307 -10.00 3.03 -1.59
C ASP A 307 -9.63 2.45 -2.97
N LEU A 308 -10.57 1.77 -3.65
CA LEU A 308 -10.35 1.16 -4.96
C LEU A 308 -10.41 2.17 -6.11
N PHE A 309 -10.82 3.42 -5.84
CA PHE A 309 -10.74 4.51 -6.82
C PHE A 309 -9.37 5.19 -6.84
N LEU A 310 -8.46 4.79 -5.96
CA LEU A 310 -7.06 5.23 -6.03
C LEU A 310 -6.32 4.42 -7.09
N TYR A 311 -5.38 5.05 -7.79
CA TYR A 311 -4.54 4.35 -8.77
C TYR A 311 -3.80 3.17 -8.12
N ALA A 312 -3.90 2.00 -8.74
CA ALA A 312 -3.11 0.82 -8.41
C ALA A 312 -2.07 0.52 -9.48
N ASP A 313 -0.87 0.17 -9.05
CA ASP A 313 0.15 -0.42 -9.92
C ASP A 313 -0.26 -1.84 -10.33
N GLU A 314 0.14 -2.29 -11.52
CA GLU A 314 -0.16 -3.62 -12.10
C GLU A 314 0.20 -4.79 -11.16
N ASP A 315 1.14 -4.56 -10.25
CA ASP A 315 1.65 -5.54 -9.30
C ASP A 315 1.10 -5.40 -7.88
N LEU A 316 0.16 -4.47 -7.64
CA LEU A 316 -0.36 -4.18 -6.30
C LEU A 316 -0.87 -5.44 -5.59
N ALA A 317 -1.69 -6.24 -6.27
CA ALA A 317 -2.25 -7.48 -5.70
C ALA A 317 -1.17 -8.48 -5.28
N PHE A 318 -0.06 -8.58 -6.03
CA PHE A 318 1.03 -9.51 -5.73
C PHE A 318 1.88 -9.09 -4.51
N HIS A 319 1.75 -7.84 -4.05
CA HIS A 319 2.42 -7.33 -2.87
C HIS A 319 1.73 -7.69 -1.53
N SER A 320 0.66 -8.50 -1.57
CA SER A 320 -0.01 -9.04 -0.38
C SER A 320 0.97 -9.71 0.59
N ASN A 321 0.93 -9.32 1.87
CA ASN A 321 1.72 -9.98 2.91
C ASN A 321 1.33 -11.44 3.11
N TYR A 322 0.05 -11.77 2.88
CA TYR A 322 -0.43 -13.15 2.91
C TYR A 322 0.29 -13.99 1.85
N LEU A 323 0.29 -13.55 0.58
CA LEU A 323 0.96 -14.26 -0.51
C LEU A 323 2.44 -14.46 -0.19
N ARG A 324 3.12 -13.39 0.26
CA ARG A 324 4.53 -13.45 0.68
C ARG A 324 4.78 -14.48 1.78
N ILE A 325 3.91 -14.57 2.79
CA ILE A 325 4.06 -15.52 3.91
C ILE A 325 3.77 -16.94 3.46
N ARG A 326 2.70 -17.14 2.69
CA ARG A 326 2.31 -18.43 2.11
C ARG A 326 3.44 -19.00 1.25
N ASP A 327 3.92 -18.23 0.28
CA ASP A 327 4.92 -18.68 -0.69
C ASP A 327 6.27 -18.96 -0.01
N LYS A 328 6.64 -18.18 1.01
CA LYS A 328 7.81 -18.46 1.86
C LYS A 328 7.66 -19.79 2.63
N LYS A 329 6.46 -20.10 3.13
CA LYS A 329 6.20 -21.37 3.85
C LYS A 329 6.18 -22.56 2.90
N LEU A 330 5.50 -22.44 1.76
CA LEU A 330 5.44 -23.50 0.75
C LEU A 330 6.84 -23.81 0.18
N SER A 331 7.63 -22.79 -0.18
CA SER A 331 9.01 -22.99 -0.63
C SER A 331 9.91 -23.63 0.44
N SER A 332 9.73 -23.27 1.71
CA SER A 332 10.47 -23.92 2.81
C SER A 332 10.07 -25.38 3.03
N SER A 333 8.82 -25.75 2.76
CA SER A 333 8.36 -27.15 2.84
C SER A 333 8.98 -28.00 1.73
N VAL A 334 9.06 -27.46 0.50
CA VAL A 334 9.73 -28.10 -0.64
C VAL A 334 11.24 -28.22 -0.40
N SER A 335 11.88 -27.20 0.18
CA SER A 335 13.31 -27.29 0.55
C SER A 335 13.54 -28.25 1.71
N SER A 336 12.59 -28.40 2.64
CA SER A 336 12.69 -29.35 3.75
C SER A 336 12.56 -30.81 3.30
N HIS A 337 11.79 -31.09 2.23
CA HIS A 337 11.76 -32.42 1.61
C HIS A 337 13.03 -32.73 0.80
N LYS A 338 13.73 -31.72 0.27
CA LYS A 338 15.08 -31.88 -0.33
C LYS A 338 16.22 -31.82 0.70
N SER A 339 15.92 -31.51 1.96
CA SER A 339 16.91 -31.30 3.03
C SER A 339 16.75 -32.35 4.12
N LEU A 340 17.16 -33.58 3.80
CA LEU A 340 17.72 -34.45 4.83
C LEU A 340 19.00 -33.78 5.34
N ARG A 341 18.85 -33.02 6.43
CA ARG A 341 19.85 -32.54 7.38
C ARG A 341 21.32 -32.69 6.93
N ARG A 342 21.91 -31.60 6.41
CA ARG A 342 23.28 -31.26 6.80
C ARG A 342 23.21 -30.18 7.86
N VAL A 343 23.64 -30.53 9.07
CA VAL A 343 23.90 -29.58 10.15
C VAL A 343 24.84 -28.53 9.58
N ARG A 344 24.39 -27.26 9.52
CA ARG A 344 25.19 -26.16 8.98
C ARG A 344 26.26 -25.81 10.01
N VAL A 345 27.39 -26.51 9.97
CA VAL A 345 28.62 -26.09 10.61
C VAL A 345 29.04 -24.79 9.93
N LYS A 346 29.34 -23.76 10.72
CA LYS A 346 29.77 -22.46 10.22
C LYS A 346 31.20 -22.66 9.68
N LEU A 347 31.33 -22.86 8.37
CA LEU A 347 32.62 -23.06 7.70
C LEU A 347 33.52 -21.85 7.94
N THR A 348 34.78 -22.14 8.25
CA THR A 348 35.87 -21.16 8.36
C THR A 348 36.14 -20.52 7.00
N THR A 349 36.79 -19.35 6.98
CA THR A 349 37.11 -18.63 5.74
C THR A 349 37.92 -19.50 4.77
N GLU A 350 38.79 -20.35 5.30
CA GLU A 350 39.58 -21.33 4.56
C GLU A 350 38.69 -22.40 3.92
N GLU A 351 37.72 -22.94 4.67
CA GLU A 351 36.79 -23.95 4.17
C GLU A 351 35.82 -23.40 3.11
N ILE A 352 35.39 -22.14 3.24
CA ILE A 352 34.56 -21.48 2.21
C ILE A 352 35.36 -21.29 0.91
N VAL A 353 36.64 -20.93 1.00
CA VAL A 353 37.51 -20.81 -0.19
C VAL A 353 37.79 -22.19 -0.79
N ASP A 354 37.98 -23.22 0.02
CA ASP A 354 38.24 -24.58 -0.45
C ASP A 354 37.03 -25.19 -1.16
N GLU A 355 35.83 -24.93 -0.65
CA GLU A 355 34.57 -25.32 -1.31
C GLU A 355 34.43 -24.62 -2.67
N ALA A 356 34.68 -23.32 -2.73
CA ALA A 356 34.59 -22.55 -3.97
C ALA A 356 35.64 -22.96 -5.01
N LEU A 357 36.84 -23.37 -4.59
CA LEU A 357 37.91 -23.85 -5.49
C LEU A 357 37.72 -25.32 -5.92
N ALA A 358 36.89 -26.09 -5.21
CA ALA A 358 36.56 -27.47 -5.53
C ALA A 358 35.44 -27.59 -6.59
N GLU A 359 34.76 -26.50 -6.93
CA GLU A 359 33.79 -26.49 -8.03
C GLU A 359 34.48 -26.77 -9.37
N SER A 360 33.86 -27.62 -10.19
CA SER A 360 34.40 -28.13 -11.46
C SER A 360 34.67 -27.05 -12.52
N GLU A 361 34.23 -25.81 -12.29
CA GLU A 361 34.40 -24.68 -13.23
C GLU A 361 35.59 -23.76 -12.89
N VAL A 362 36.37 -24.03 -11.84
CA VAL A 362 37.53 -23.20 -11.49
C VAL A 362 38.80 -23.71 -12.20
N PRO A 363 39.46 -22.88 -13.04
CA PRO A 363 40.72 -23.27 -13.69
C PRO A 363 41.87 -23.52 -12.71
N ASP A 364 42.79 -24.42 -13.05
CA ASP A 364 43.89 -24.83 -12.17
C ASP A 364 44.86 -23.70 -11.82
N TYR A 365 45.03 -22.71 -12.71
CA TYR A 365 45.85 -21.53 -12.41
C TYR A 365 45.27 -20.65 -11.29
N ILE A 366 43.96 -20.72 -11.05
CA ILE A 366 43.28 -20.03 -9.93
C ILE A 366 43.38 -20.87 -8.65
N LYS A 367 43.27 -22.20 -8.76
CA LYS A 367 43.48 -23.11 -7.62
C LYS A 367 44.87 -22.95 -7.01
N ASN A 368 45.88 -22.75 -7.85
CA ASN A 368 47.25 -22.47 -7.42
C ASN A 368 47.43 -21.14 -6.67
N LYS A 369 46.42 -20.26 -6.67
CA LYS A 369 46.43 -18.96 -5.96
C LYS A 369 45.55 -18.92 -4.72
N ARG A 370 45.18 -20.09 -4.19
CA ARG A 370 44.39 -20.30 -2.96
C ARG A 370 44.75 -19.33 -1.83
N SER A 371 46.03 -19.22 -1.48
CA SER A 371 46.51 -18.40 -0.36
C SER A 371 46.20 -16.90 -0.54
N SER A 372 46.27 -16.40 -1.79
CA SER A 372 45.93 -15.01 -2.12
C SER A 372 44.42 -14.77 -2.03
N ILE A 373 43.61 -15.75 -2.43
CA ILE A 373 42.14 -15.67 -2.35
C ILE A 373 41.70 -15.63 -0.88
N ILE A 374 42.26 -16.49 -0.02
CA ILE A 374 41.97 -16.49 1.42
C ILE A 374 42.29 -15.13 2.05
N ASN A 375 43.43 -14.53 1.72
CA ASN A 375 43.82 -13.22 2.26
C ASN A 375 42.86 -12.09 1.86
N GLU A 376 42.38 -12.08 0.61
CA GLU A 376 41.43 -11.06 0.16
C GLU A 376 40.03 -11.26 0.77
N VAL A 377 39.64 -12.51 1.02
CA VAL A 377 38.36 -12.83 1.68
C VAL A 377 38.42 -12.47 3.17
N LYS A 378 39.57 -12.69 3.83
CA LYS A 378 39.81 -12.20 5.20
C LYS A 378 39.74 -10.67 5.31
N LYS A 379 40.03 -9.94 4.24
CA LYS A 379 39.85 -8.47 4.15
C LYS A 379 38.40 -8.05 3.90
N GLY A 380 37.45 -8.98 3.88
CA GLY A 380 36.01 -8.71 3.80
C GLY A 380 35.42 -8.79 2.39
N LYS A 381 36.18 -9.23 1.38
CA LYS A 381 35.65 -9.43 0.01
C LYS A 381 34.94 -10.78 -0.10
N LYS A 382 33.89 -10.86 -0.91
CA LYS A 382 33.20 -12.14 -1.21
C LYS A 382 34.09 -13.05 -2.07
N VAL A 383 34.11 -14.35 -1.78
CA VAL A 383 34.95 -15.35 -2.48
C VAL A 383 34.72 -15.35 -3.99
N GLU A 384 33.45 -15.36 -4.42
CA GLU A 384 33.05 -15.31 -5.84
C GLU A 384 33.60 -14.08 -6.57
N HIS A 385 33.59 -12.92 -5.90
CA HIS A 385 34.10 -11.67 -6.47
C HIS A 385 35.62 -11.73 -6.67
N VAL A 386 36.35 -12.32 -5.72
CA VAL A 386 37.81 -12.50 -5.82
C VAL A 386 38.18 -13.50 -6.92
N ILE A 387 37.42 -14.61 -7.06
CA ILE A 387 37.65 -15.61 -8.12
C ILE A 387 37.40 -15.00 -9.50
N ASN A 388 36.32 -14.23 -9.69
CA ASN A 388 36.04 -13.55 -10.96
C ASN A 388 37.10 -12.51 -11.31
N LEU A 389 37.62 -11.77 -10.32
CA LEU A 389 38.73 -10.85 -10.53
C LEU A 389 40.01 -11.60 -10.97
N MET A 390 40.30 -12.75 -10.36
CA MET A 390 41.44 -13.60 -10.76
C MET A 390 41.27 -14.17 -12.17
N ARG A 391 40.04 -14.53 -12.58
CA ARG A 391 39.73 -14.91 -13.96
C ARG A 391 40.02 -13.77 -14.94
N ALA A 392 39.62 -12.55 -14.62
CA ALA A 392 39.85 -11.38 -15.48
C ALA A 392 41.33 -10.98 -15.60
N ILE A 393 42.12 -11.14 -14.53
CA ILE A 393 43.54 -10.72 -14.50
C ILE A 393 44.47 -11.78 -15.12
N PHE A 394 44.14 -13.07 -14.97
CA PHE A 394 45.04 -14.18 -15.33
C PHE A 394 44.45 -15.15 -16.37
N GLY A 395 43.24 -14.88 -16.87
CA GLY A 395 42.53 -15.72 -17.85
C GLY A 395 42.60 -15.22 -19.30
N SER A 396 43.57 -14.38 -19.63
CA SER A 396 43.95 -14.03 -21.00
C SER A 396 45.05 -14.94 -21.53
#